data_AF-A0A522FZD9-F1
#
_entry.id   AF-A0A522FZD9-F1
#
_cell.length_a   1.000
_cell.length_b   1.000
_cell.length_c   1.000
_cell.angle_alpha   90.00
_cell.angle_beta   90.00
_cell.angle_gamma   90.00
#
_symmetry.space_group_name_H-M   'P 1'
#
loop_
_entity.id
_entity.type
_entity.pdbx_description
1 polymer ?
#
loop_
_entity_poly.entity_id
_entity_poly.type
_entity_poly.pdbx_seq_one_letter_code
_entity_poly.pdbx_strand_id
1 'polypeptide(L)'
;MMLQKISDLQKEISSLKVKTPGELESFRLKYLSKKGLISDLFEDFRNVAVSEKKEVGQKLNLLKQNALEKYNSLKAELLTIEDKSEATDLTRPAFPFSSGSRHPISVVRNEMIDIFSRIGFTVSEGPEIEDDDHVFTKLNFAPEHPARDMQDTFYISRISPEDSCPEDILLRT
;
A
#
# COMPACT_ATOMS: atom_id res chain seq x y z
N MET A 1 -44.21 -3.32 -42.66
CA MET A 1 -44.09 -4.05 -41.37
C MET A 1 -42.66 -4.22 -40.88
N MET A 2 -41.66 -4.53 -41.72
CA MET A 2 -40.25 -4.69 -41.29
C MET A 2 -39.41 -3.41 -41.44
N LEU A 3 -39.60 -2.66 -42.54
CA LEU A 3 -38.92 -1.38 -42.78
C LEU A 3 -39.18 -0.33 -41.70
N GLN A 4 -40.39 -0.31 -41.14
CA GLN A 4 -40.76 0.57 -40.02
C GLN A 4 -39.96 0.23 -38.76
N LYS A 5 -39.87 -1.06 -38.40
CA LYS A 5 -39.08 -1.53 -37.25
C LYS A 5 -37.60 -1.17 -37.39
N ILE A 6 -37.03 -1.27 -38.59
CA ILE A 6 -35.63 -0.87 -38.86
C ILE A 6 -35.46 0.64 -38.64
N SER A 7 -36.37 1.46 -39.15
CA SER A 7 -36.34 2.91 -38.96
C SER A 7 -36.50 3.32 -37.49
N ASP A 8 -37.37 2.65 -36.74
CA ASP A 8 -37.63 2.95 -35.34
C ASP A 8 -36.41 2.60 -34.46
N LEU A 9 -35.79 1.43 -34.71
CA LEU A 9 -34.54 1.04 -34.04
C LEU A 9 -33.38 1.96 -34.41
N GLN A 10 -33.30 2.43 -35.66
CA GLN A 10 -32.27 3.39 -36.06
C GLN A 10 -32.39 4.70 -35.28
N LYS A 11 -33.63 5.18 -35.06
CA LYS A 11 -33.88 6.37 -34.23
C LYS A 11 -33.53 6.12 -32.76
N GLU A 12 -33.92 4.99 -32.20
CA GLU A 12 -33.59 4.60 -30.82
C GLU A 12 -32.08 4.53 -30.58
N ILE A 13 -31.34 3.91 -31.49
CA ILE A 13 -29.87 3.81 -31.44
C ILE A 13 -29.21 5.19 -31.54
N SER A 14 -29.76 6.08 -32.37
CA SER A 14 -29.21 7.43 -32.54
C SER A 14 -29.46 8.36 -31.34
N SER A 15 -30.58 8.18 -30.63
CA SER A 15 -30.98 9.03 -29.50
C SER A 15 -30.44 8.54 -28.15
N LEU A 16 -30.04 7.27 -28.06
CA LEU A 16 -29.46 6.69 -26.85
C LEU A 16 -28.14 7.37 -26.49
N LYS A 17 -28.12 7.94 -25.28
CA LYS A 17 -26.92 8.44 -24.61
C LYS A 17 -26.51 7.43 -23.55
N VAL A 18 -25.29 6.93 -23.68
CA VAL A 18 -24.69 5.99 -22.73
C VAL A 18 -23.62 6.75 -21.96
N LYS A 19 -23.71 6.74 -20.63
CA LYS A 19 -22.82 7.49 -19.74
C LYS A 19 -21.94 6.60 -18.87
N THR A 20 -22.22 5.31 -18.77
CA THR A 20 -21.47 4.38 -17.93
C THR A 20 -20.99 3.14 -18.70
N PRO A 21 -19.89 2.49 -18.25
CA PRO A 21 -19.44 1.23 -18.82
C PRO A 21 -20.49 0.12 -18.77
N GLY A 22 -21.31 0.10 -17.71
CA GLY A 22 -22.42 -0.86 -17.56
C GLY A 22 -23.56 -0.62 -18.56
N GLU A 23 -23.87 0.65 -18.86
CA GLU A 23 -24.82 1.00 -19.92
C GLU A 23 -24.29 0.64 -21.31
N LEU A 24 -22.97 0.75 -21.53
CA LEU A 24 -22.34 0.40 -22.81
C LEU A 24 -22.45 -1.10 -23.08
N GLU A 25 -22.26 -1.91 -22.05
CA GLU A 25 -22.43 -3.36 -22.14
C GLU A 25 -23.90 -3.76 -22.32
N SER A 26 -24.81 -3.05 -21.65
CA SER A 26 -26.26 -3.21 -21.84
C SER A 26 -26.68 -2.88 -23.28
N PHE A 27 -26.12 -1.84 -23.88
CA PHE A 27 -26.32 -1.49 -25.29
C PHE A 27 -25.80 -2.61 -26.22
N ARG A 28 -24.61 -3.14 -25.95
CA ARG A 28 -24.03 -4.27 -26.71
C ARG A 28 -24.93 -5.50 -26.65
N LEU A 29 -25.42 -5.85 -25.46
CA LEU A 29 -26.28 -6.99 -25.23
C LEU A 29 -27.64 -6.84 -25.92
N LYS A 30 -28.25 -5.65 -25.85
CA LYS A 30 -29.59 -5.39 -26.42
C LYS A 30 -29.59 -5.38 -27.96
N TYR A 31 -28.58 -4.76 -28.59
CA TYR A 31 -28.60 -4.53 -30.04
C TYR A 31 -27.64 -5.42 -30.83
N LEU A 32 -26.41 -5.62 -30.34
CA LEU A 32 -25.31 -6.26 -31.10
C LEU A 32 -25.05 -7.72 -30.72
N SER A 33 -25.73 -8.25 -29.71
CA SER A 33 -25.61 -9.64 -29.28
C SER A 33 -26.18 -10.62 -30.31
N LYS A 34 -25.76 -11.89 -30.22
CA LYS A 34 -26.36 -13.00 -30.99
C LYS A 34 -27.86 -13.18 -30.72
N LYS A 35 -28.34 -12.78 -29.53
CA LYS A 35 -29.76 -12.74 -29.14
C LYS A 35 -30.31 -11.30 -29.10
N GLY A 36 -29.66 -10.39 -29.83
CA GLY A 36 -30.01 -8.98 -29.85
C GLY A 36 -31.01 -8.66 -30.96
N LEU A 37 -31.67 -7.50 -30.83
CA LEU A 37 -32.73 -7.07 -31.74
C LEU A 37 -32.29 -7.01 -33.22
N ILE A 38 -31.01 -6.70 -33.49
CA ILE A 38 -30.48 -6.69 -34.87
C ILE A 38 -30.36 -8.12 -35.40
N SER A 39 -29.89 -9.07 -34.58
CA SER A 39 -29.77 -10.48 -34.96
C SER A 39 -31.15 -11.11 -35.22
N ASP A 40 -32.14 -10.79 -34.40
CA ASP A 40 -33.53 -11.24 -34.58
C ASP A 40 -34.11 -10.72 -35.91
N LEU A 41 -33.81 -9.46 -36.27
CA LEU A 41 -34.19 -8.91 -37.58
C LEU A 41 -33.49 -9.59 -38.77
N PHE A 42 -32.26 -10.10 -38.59
CA PHE A 42 -31.60 -10.93 -39.60
C PHE A 42 -32.21 -12.32 -39.73
N GLU A 43 -32.81 -12.87 -38.67
CA GLU A 43 -33.57 -14.12 -38.74
C GLU A 43 -34.93 -13.91 -39.43
N ASP A 44 -35.65 -12.85 -39.06
CA ASP A 44 -36.91 -12.43 -39.68
C ASP A 44 -36.75 -12.10 -41.17
N PHE A 45 -35.56 -11.63 -41.59
CA PHE A 45 -35.24 -11.35 -42.98
C PHE A 45 -35.40 -12.57 -43.90
N ARG A 46 -35.26 -13.79 -43.38
CA ARG A 46 -35.46 -15.03 -44.15
C ARG A 46 -36.89 -15.17 -44.69
N ASN A 47 -37.86 -14.57 -44.00
CA ASN A 47 -39.29 -14.67 -44.29
C ASN A 47 -39.82 -13.55 -45.22
N VAL A 48 -38.95 -12.67 -45.73
CA VAL A 48 -39.32 -11.53 -46.57
C VAL A 48 -39.58 -11.96 -48.02
N ALA A 49 -40.54 -11.33 -48.71
CA ALA A 49 -40.84 -11.57 -50.12
C ALA A 49 -39.66 -11.18 -51.04
N VAL A 50 -39.45 -11.92 -52.12
CA VAL A 50 -38.29 -11.77 -53.03
C VAL A 50 -38.17 -10.35 -53.62
N SER A 51 -39.29 -9.67 -53.84
CA SER A 51 -39.35 -8.28 -54.34
C SER A 51 -38.79 -7.25 -53.34
N GLU A 52 -38.89 -7.49 -52.04
CA GLU A 52 -38.52 -6.54 -50.98
C GLU A 52 -37.15 -6.87 -50.33
N LYS A 53 -36.60 -8.08 -50.57
CA LYS A 53 -35.33 -8.53 -49.98
C LYS A 53 -34.15 -7.59 -50.25
N LYS A 54 -34.08 -6.98 -51.43
CA LYS A 54 -32.99 -6.07 -51.80
C LYS A 54 -32.96 -4.80 -50.96
N GLU A 55 -34.11 -4.15 -50.79
CA GLU A 55 -34.21 -2.89 -50.04
C GLU A 55 -34.06 -3.12 -48.53
N VAL A 56 -34.70 -4.17 -48.01
CA VAL A 56 -34.63 -4.52 -46.59
C VAL A 56 -33.21 -4.92 -46.18
N GLY A 57 -32.51 -5.71 -47.01
CA GLY A 57 -31.14 -6.14 -46.73
C GLY A 57 -30.14 -4.98 -46.69
N GLN A 58 -30.29 -3.99 -47.57
CA GLN A 58 -29.45 -2.78 -47.56
C GLN A 58 -29.66 -1.96 -46.27
N LYS A 59 -30.91 -1.70 -45.89
CA LYS A 59 -31.22 -0.95 -44.67
C LYS A 59 -30.80 -1.69 -43.39
N LEU A 60 -30.88 -3.03 -43.39
CA LEU A 60 -30.46 -3.85 -42.25
C LEU A 60 -28.94 -3.85 -42.05
N ASN A 61 -28.16 -3.92 -43.14
CA ASN A 61 -26.71 -3.77 -43.08
C ASN A 61 -26.30 -2.37 -42.60
N LEU A 62 -26.98 -1.33 -43.09
CA LEU A 62 -26.76 0.04 -42.66
C LEU A 62 -27.05 0.22 -41.15
N LEU A 63 -28.15 -0.35 -40.66
CA LEU A 63 -28.49 -0.35 -39.23
C LEU A 63 -27.39 -0.99 -38.39
N LYS A 64 -26.91 -2.16 -38.80
CA LYS A 64 -25.82 -2.87 -38.11
C LYS A 64 -24.53 -2.05 -38.07
N GLN A 65 -24.17 -1.43 -39.20
CA GLN A 65 -22.99 -0.59 -39.28
C GLN A 65 -23.08 0.63 -38.36
N ASN A 66 -24.20 1.37 -38.42
CA ASN A 66 -24.43 2.54 -37.57
C ASN A 66 -24.41 2.19 -36.07
N ALA A 67 -24.98 1.04 -35.69
CA ALA A 67 -24.96 0.56 -34.31
C ALA A 67 -23.53 0.26 -33.82
N LEU A 68 -22.70 -0.32 -34.69
CA LEU A 68 -21.33 -0.67 -34.39
C LEU A 68 -20.43 0.58 -34.31
N GLU A 69 -20.60 1.52 -35.23
CA GLU A 69 -19.91 2.81 -35.20
C GLU A 69 -20.27 3.60 -33.94
N LYS A 70 -21.55 3.63 -33.57
CA LYS A 70 -22.01 4.29 -32.33
C LYS A 70 -21.43 3.63 -31.08
N TYR A 71 -21.41 2.30 -31.02
CA TYR A 71 -20.78 1.56 -29.92
C TYR A 71 -19.29 1.89 -29.78
N ASN A 72 -18.55 1.91 -30.90
CA ASN A 72 -17.12 2.20 -30.90
C ASN A 72 -16.83 3.65 -30.48
N SER A 73 -17.64 4.62 -30.94
CA SER A 73 -17.56 6.02 -30.52
C SER A 73 -17.80 6.18 -29.02
N LEU A 74 -18.87 5.57 -28.48
CA LEU A 74 -19.18 5.63 -27.05
C LEU A 74 -18.10 4.94 -26.20
N LYS A 75 -17.53 3.83 -26.68
CA LYS A 75 -16.42 3.14 -26.02
C LYS A 75 -15.17 4.03 -25.94
N ALA A 76 -14.84 4.72 -27.03
CA ALA A 76 -13.69 5.64 -27.06
C ALA A 76 -13.90 6.83 -26.12
N GLU A 77 -15.11 7.41 -26.09
CA GLU A 77 -15.46 8.51 -25.20
C GLU A 77 -15.35 8.12 -23.71
N LEU A 78 -15.84 6.93 -23.34
CA LEU A 78 -15.78 6.46 -21.95
C LEU A 78 -14.35 6.21 -21.48
N LEU A 79 -13.47 5.65 -22.32
CA LEU A 79 -12.06 5.46 -21.99
C LEU A 79 -11.34 6.79 -21.74
N THR A 80 -11.64 7.83 -22.52
CA THR A 80 -11.05 9.17 -22.32
C THR A 80 -11.54 9.90 -21.07
N ILE A 81 -12.67 9.48 -20.48
CA ILE A 81 -13.22 10.08 -19.26
C ILE A 81 -12.55 9.46 -18.02
N GLU A 82 -12.23 8.16 -18.03
CA GLU A 82 -11.55 7.48 -16.93
C GLU A 82 -10.12 8.01 -16.70
N ASP A 83 -9.42 8.42 -17.77
CA ASP A 83 -8.04 8.96 -17.69
C ASP A 83 -7.95 10.41 -17.19
N LYS A 84 -9.09 11.09 -16.98
CA LYS A 84 -9.10 12.37 -16.26
C LYS A 84 -9.07 12.14 -14.75
N SER A 85 -8.14 11.28 -14.30
CA SER A 85 -7.83 11.15 -12.88
C SER A 85 -7.48 12.55 -12.34
N GLU A 86 -8.16 12.95 -11.28
CA GLU A 86 -7.95 14.22 -10.60
C GLU A 86 -6.45 14.48 -10.43
N ALA A 87 -5.99 15.64 -10.92
CA ALA A 87 -4.61 16.08 -10.79
C ALA A 87 -4.29 16.26 -9.29
N THR A 88 -3.86 15.16 -8.67
CA THR A 88 -3.51 15.14 -7.25
C THR A 88 -2.09 15.64 -7.10
N ASP A 89 -1.88 16.58 -6.18
CA ASP A 89 -0.55 17.10 -5.86
C ASP A 89 0.35 16.00 -5.28
N LEU A 90 1.33 15.56 -6.07
CA LEU A 90 2.31 14.54 -5.70
C LEU A 90 3.31 15.02 -4.63
N THR A 91 3.38 16.32 -4.36
CA THR A 91 4.24 16.90 -3.33
C THR A 91 3.57 16.95 -1.96
N ARG A 92 2.26 16.64 -1.90
CA ARG A 92 1.51 16.68 -0.65
C ARG A 92 2.10 15.67 0.34
N PRO A 93 2.45 16.10 1.57
CA PRO A 93 2.98 15.19 2.58
C PRO A 93 1.96 14.11 2.90
N ALA A 94 2.46 12.89 3.10
CA ALA A 94 1.66 11.79 3.60
C ALA A 94 1.16 12.08 5.02
N PHE A 95 0.18 11.29 5.47
CA PHE A 95 -0.27 11.32 6.85
C PHE A 95 0.93 11.20 7.81
N PRO A 96 1.03 12.04 8.86
CA PRO A 96 2.23 12.10 9.68
C PRO A 96 2.49 10.75 10.36
N PHE A 97 3.68 10.22 10.13
CA PHE A 97 4.23 9.09 10.88
C PHE A 97 5.45 9.58 11.64
N SER A 98 5.37 9.64 12.97
CA SER A 98 6.50 10.05 13.79
C SER A 98 7.56 8.95 13.83
N SER A 99 8.77 9.27 13.38
CA SER A 99 9.93 8.40 13.58
C SER A 99 10.45 8.58 15.01
N GLY A 100 10.84 7.48 15.65
CA GLY A 100 11.57 7.53 16.91
C GLY A 100 13.04 7.90 16.71
N SER A 101 13.71 8.32 17.78
CA SER A 101 15.14 8.64 17.79
C SER A 101 15.88 7.79 18.81
N ARG A 102 17.16 7.48 18.53
CA ARG A 102 18.03 6.81 19.50
C ARG A 102 18.53 7.79 20.55
N HIS A 103 18.73 7.32 21.78
CA HIS A 103 19.33 8.13 22.83
C HIS A 103 20.79 8.46 22.49
N PRO A 104 21.28 9.70 22.71
CA PRO A 104 22.65 10.09 22.35
C PRO A 104 23.74 9.21 22.96
N ILE A 105 23.57 8.78 24.22
CA ILE A 105 24.53 7.88 24.89
C ILE A 105 24.64 6.54 24.13
N SER A 106 23.53 6.01 23.61
CA SER A 106 23.54 4.76 22.84
C SER A 106 24.24 4.94 21.49
N VAL A 107 24.11 6.11 20.86
CA VAL A 107 24.82 6.43 19.61
C VAL A 107 26.32 6.41 19.85
N VAL A 108 26.79 7.19 20.82
CA VAL A 108 28.22 7.29 21.15
C VAL A 108 28.79 5.96 21.64
N ARG A 109 28.06 5.21 22.48
CA ARG A 109 28.47 3.87 22.94
C ARG A 109 28.70 2.93 21.76
N ASN A 110 27.78 2.91 20.79
CA ASN A 110 27.89 2.04 19.63
C ASN A 110 29.05 2.45 18.70
N GLU A 111 29.31 3.75 18.56
CA GLU A 111 30.48 4.24 17.81
C GLU A 111 31.79 3.78 18.46
N MET A 112 31.91 3.87 19.78
CA MET A 112 33.08 3.36 20.50
C MET A 112 33.25 1.84 20.31
N ILE A 113 32.17 1.07 20.49
CA ILE A 113 32.19 -0.39 20.30
C ILE A 113 32.64 -0.75 18.87
N ASP A 114 32.11 -0.07 17.87
CA ASP A 114 32.43 -0.29 16.45
C ASP A 114 33.92 -0.05 16.18
N ILE A 115 34.53 1.00 16.74
CA ILE A 115 35.97 1.27 16.60
C ILE A 115 36.80 0.13 17.19
N PHE A 116 36.54 -0.29 18.43
CA PHE A 116 37.34 -1.33 19.10
C PHE A 116 37.12 -2.72 18.51
N SER A 117 35.91 -3.02 18.03
CA SER A 117 35.61 -4.30 17.37
C SER A 117 36.46 -4.52 16.11
N ARG A 118 36.74 -3.44 15.37
CA ARG A 118 37.61 -3.47 14.17
C ARG A 118 39.07 -3.75 14.48
N ILE A 119 39.50 -3.50 15.71
CA ILE A 119 40.87 -3.76 16.21
C ILE A 119 40.98 -5.20 16.78
N GLY A 120 39.86 -5.93 16.85
CA GLY A 120 39.81 -7.32 17.31
C GLY A 120 39.38 -7.49 18.78
N PHE A 121 38.89 -6.44 19.43
CA PHE A 121 38.32 -6.54 20.78
C PHE A 121 36.88 -7.08 20.74
N THR A 122 36.47 -7.76 21.80
CA THR A 122 35.10 -8.27 21.98
C THR A 122 34.38 -7.52 23.10
N VAL A 123 33.08 -7.32 22.97
CA VAL A 123 32.24 -6.71 24.02
C VAL A 123 32.00 -7.72 25.13
N SER A 124 32.21 -7.30 26.38
CA SER A 124 31.85 -8.04 27.59
C SER A 124 30.99 -7.15 28.47
N GLU A 125 29.87 -7.69 28.93
CA GLU A 125 28.97 -7.02 29.87
C GLU A 125 29.05 -7.70 31.24
N GLY A 126 28.71 -6.98 32.30
CA GLY A 126 28.65 -7.49 33.67
C GLY A 126 27.47 -6.87 34.41
N PRO A 127 27.14 -7.37 35.61
CA PRO A 127 26.02 -6.86 36.38
C PRO A 127 26.29 -5.42 36.88
N GLU A 128 25.21 -4.69 37.15
CA GLU A 128 25.26 -3.34 37.75
C GLU A 128 25.30 -3.40 39.29
N ILE A 129 24.84 -4.50 39.87
CA ILE A 129 24.99 -4.83 41.29
C ILE A 129 26.14 -5.83 41.41
N GLU A 130 27.19 -5.46 42.13
CA GLU A 130 28.42 -6.23 42.29
C GLU A 130 28.81 -6.34 43.76
N ASP A 131 29.79 -7.22 44.02
CA ASP A 131 30.46 -7.31 45.32
C ASP A 131 31.68 -6.35 45.41
N ASP A 132 32.09 -6.02 46.63
CA ASP A 132 33.30 -5.23 46.89
C ASP A 132 34.57 -5.90 46.33
N ASP A 133 34.60 -7.23 46.30
CA ASP A 133 35.77 -7.97 45.83
C ASP A 133 36.11 -7.64 44.37
N HIS A 134 35.11 -7.68 43.48
CA HIS A 134 35.28 -7.42 42.05
C HIS A 134 35.45 -5.94 41.71
N VAL A 135 34.84 -5.05 42.50
CA VAL A 135 34.92 -3.59 42.26
C VAL A 135 36.20 -2.99 42.86
N PHE A 136 36.69 -3.50 43.99
CA PHE A 136 37.81 -2.89 44.71
C PHE A 136 38.96 -3.84 45.02
N THR A 137 38.70 -4.95 45.72
CA THR A 137 39.79 -5.78 46.28
C THR A 137 40.67 -6.40 45.19
N LYS A 138 40.08 -6.98 44.14
CA LYS A 138 40.80 -7.52 42.97
C LYS A 138 41.45 -6.46 42.10
N LEU A 139 41.00 -5.20 42.20
CA LEU A 139 41.62 -4.05 41.54
C LEU A 139 42.69 -3.37 42.41
N ASN A 140 43.10 -4.02 43.51
CA ASN A 140 44.19 -3.61 44.40
C ASN A 140 43.91 -2.32 45.19
N PHE A 141 42.64 -2.06 45.52
CA PHE A 141 42.27 -1.02 46.48
C PHE A 141 42.31 -1.58 47.90
N ALA A 142 42.91 -0.86 48.85
CA ALA A 142 42.87 -1.23 50.28
C ALA A 142 41.50 -0.91 50.91
N PRO A 143 41.13 -1.55 52.04
CA PRO A 143 39.85 -1.28 52.74
C PRO A 143 39.67 0.19 53.13
N GLU A 144 40.76 0.86 53.51
CA GLU A 144 40.76 2.27 53.93
C GLU A 144 40.80 3.27 52.74
N HIS A 145 40.71 2.78 51.50
CA HIS A 145 40.93 3.62 50.33
C HIS A 145 39.75 4.60 50.13
N PRO A 146 39.99 5.90 49.87
CA PRO A 146 38.93 6.91 49.72
C PRO A 146 37.87 6.56 48.67
N ALA A 147 38.25 5.82 47.62
CA ALA A 147 37.30 5.36 46.59
C ALA A 147 36.22 4.39 47.11
N ARG A 148 36.41 3.76 48.28
CA ARG A 148 35.43 2.87 48.92
C ARG A 148 34.44 3.63 49.81
N ASP A 149 34.61 4.95 49.97
CA ASP A 149 33.75 5.79 50.80
C ASP A 149 32.29 5.78 50.29
N MET A 150 31.35 5.73 51.22
CA MET A 150 29.90 5.68 50.97
C MET A 150 29.37 6.96 50.32
N GLN A 151 30.13 8.06 50.31
CA GLN A 151 29.72 9.28 49.61
C GLN A 151 29.69 9.10 48.09
N ASP A 152 30.60 8.28 47.55
CA ASP A 152 30.77 8.07 46.11
C ASP A 152 30.36 6.65 45.66
N THR A 153 30.17 5.71 46.61
CA THR A 153 29.75 4.33 46.33
C THR A 153 28.43 4.00 47.02
N PHE A 154 27.45 3.53 46.25
CA PHE A 154 26.14 3.13 46.78
C PHE A 154 26.16 1.67 47.23
N TYR A 155 26.25 1.45 48.53
CA TYR A 155 26.13 0.12 49.13
C TYR A 155 24.66 -0.28 49.32
N ILE A 156 24.33 -1.49 48.90
CA ILE A 156 23.01 -2.11 49.08
C ILE A 156 22.98 -2.91 50.40
N SER A 157 24.07 -3.61 50.71
CA SER A 157 24.21 -4.37 51.94
C SER A 157 25.67 -4.37 52.38
N ARG A 158 25.90 -4.09 53.68
CA ARG A 158 27.22 -4.20 54.31
C ARG A 158 27.15 -5.12 55.50
N ILE A 159 28.17 -5.97 55.65
CA ILE A 159 28.29 -6.91 56.76
C ILE A 159 28.86 -6.22 58.00
N SER A 160 29.81 -5.30 57.81
CA SER A 160 30.36 -4.44 58.86
C SER A 160 30.09 -2.95 58.58
N PRO A 161 29.67 -2.15 59.58
CA PRO A 161 29.48 -0.72 59.40
C PRO A 161 30.79 0.07 59.24
N GLU A 162 31.88 -0.45 59.81
CA GLU A 162 33.15 0.27 59.97
C GLU A 162 34.18 -0.17 58.92
N ASP A 163 34.24 -1.47 58.63
CA ASP A 163 35.22 -2.07 57.72
C ASP A 163 34.57 -2.49 56.40
N SER A 164 35.31 -2.33 55.30
CA SER A 164 34.90 -2.86 54.00
C SER A 164 35.17 -4.37 53.93
N CYS A 165 34.15 -5.14 53.52
CA CYS A 165 34.24 -6.59 53.39
C CYS A 165 34.08 -7.01 51.92
N PRO A 166 34.86 -7.99 51.40
CA PRO A 166 34.71 -8.48 50.03
C PRO A 166 33.31 -9.00 49.67
N GLU A 167 32.49 -9.36 50.67
CA GLU A 167 31.11 -9.84 50.51
C GLU A 167 30.06 -8.70 50.59
N ASP A 168 30.49 -7.44 50.79
CA ASP A 168 29.60 -6.28 50.74
C ASP A 168 29.03 -6.12 49.32
N ILE A 169 27.75 -5.78 49.20
CA ILE A 169 27.04 -5.64 47.92
C ILE A 169 26.81 -4.17 47.62
N LEU A 170 27.17 -3.73 46.42
CA LEU A 170 27.14 -2.33 45.99
C LEU A 170 26.76 -2.15 44.52
N LEU A 171 26.41 -0.92 44.13
CA LEU A 171 26.26 -0.54 42.73
C LEU A 171 27.64 -0.26 42.13
N ARG A 172 27.92 -0.90 41.00
CA ARG A 172 29.19 -0.77 40.29
C ARG A 172 29.47 0.70 39.95
N THR A 173 30.62 1.20 40.40
CA THR A 173 31.13 2.55 40.17
C THR A 173 32.19 2.61 39.08
#